data_AF-S7W8Z0-F1
#
_entry.id   AF-S7W8Z0-F1
#
_cell.length_a   1.000
_cell.length_b   1.000
_cell.length_c   1.000
_cell.angle_alpha   90.00
_cell.angle_beta   90.00
_cell.angle_gamma   90.00
#
_symmetry.space_group_name_H-M   'P 1'
#
loop_
_entity.id
_entity.type
_entity.pdbx_description
1 polymer ?
#
loop_
_entity_poly.entity_id
_entity_poly.type
_entity_poly.pdbx_seq_one_letter_code
_entity_poly.pdbx_strand_id
1 'polypeptide(L)'
;MKNSIPDNPKDILSTTKPTIIKLSPKIKEKREFKINEKIFFEVLTKKEQKIKKERINGIFTSLEIFSFEPLVEKNVKYYKFPFTHIMKYEDNDLSQLIYQEYKKALIGAYNNLKNGNLFYLLYNKELIVFNKKTILPMKFKNLLENNDIIYREEKCGLVLEGREIALFFDVILNMKINYTQYIPFIISDVSFENSIAFKSQWVEYPPVKCKDKIKYHYKIMGYLVGDDFKEYYQHDVFSKL
;
A
#
# COMPACT_ATOMS: atom_id res chain seq x y z
N MET A 1 50.79 28.30 -2.09
CA MET A 1 50.70 29.20 -3.27
C MET A 1 49.52 28.78 -4.12
N LYS A 2 48.92 29.77 -4.78
CA LYS A 2 47.69 29.78 -5.60
C LYS A 2 47.61 28.73 -6.72
N ASN A 3 46.35 28.35 -7.02
CA ASN A 3 45.70 28.14 -8.33
C ASN A 3 46.34 27.10 -9.29
N SER A 4 45.64 26.29 -10.08
CA SER A 4 44.34 26.42 -10.75
C SER A 4 44.03 25.08 -11.42
N ILE A 5 42.74 24.74 -11.53
CA ILE A 5 42.24 23.80 -12.53
C ILE A 5 42.37 24.47 -13.91
N PRO A 6 42.61 23.69 -14.98
CA PRO A 6 41.97 24.00 -16.25
C PRO A 6 41.04 22.87 -16.69
N ASP A 7 39.82 23.28 -16.97
CA ASP A 7 38.79 22.59 -17.75
C ASP A 7 39.30 22.25 -19.16
N ASN A 8 39.12 21.01 -19.62
CA ASN A 8 38.57 20.74 -20.96
C ASN A 8 38.28 19.23 -21.18
N PRO A 9 37.02 18.82 -21.38
CA PRO A 9 36.67 17.44 -21.76
C PRO A 9 36.75 17.21 -23.29
N LYS A 10 37.75 17.80 -23.97
CA LYS A 10 37.82 17.83 -25.44
C LYS A 10 38.91 16.97 -26.10
N ASP A 11 39.65 16.15 -25.35
CA ASP A 11 40.82 15.41 -25.89
C ASP A 11 40.65 13.89 -26.02
N ILE A 12 39.43 13.38 -26.21
CA ILE A 12 39.24 11.96 -26.62
C ILE A 12 38.43 11.84 -27.93
N LEU A 13 38.17 12.97 -28.61
CA LEU A 13 37.62 12.99 -29.97
C LEU A 13 38.74 12.87 -31.02
N SER A 14 39.56 11.84 -30.95
CA SER A 14 40.38 11.43 -32.10
C SER A 14 40.76 9.95 -32.00
N THR A 15 39.94 9.10 -32.60
CA THR A 15 40.29 7.84 -33.31
C THR A 15 39.15 6.84 -33.22
N THR A 16 38.10 7.02 -34.03
CA THR A 16 37.31 5.86 -34.48
C THR A 16 36.58 6.25 -35.75
N LYS A 17 36.97 5.62 -36.87
CA LYS A 17 36.26 5.73 -38.15
C LYS A 17 34.83 5.23 -37.95
N PRO A 18 33.82 5.81 -38.62
CA PRO A 18 32.45 5.32 -38.53
C PRO A 18 32.36 3.95 -39.20
N THR A 19 32.16 2.89 -38.41
CA THR A 19 31.78 1.59 -38.93
C THR A 19 30.33 1.70 -39.41
N ILE A 20 30.13 1.76 -40.72
CA ILE A 20 28.83 1.57 -41.34
C ILE A 20 28.43 0.11 -41.09
N ILE A 21 27.58 -0.11 -40.09
CA ILE A 21 26.92 -1.41 -39.91
C ILE A 21 25.91 -1.54 -41.05
N LYS A 22 26.25 -2.31 -42.08
CA LYS A 22 25.26 -2.82 -43.04
C LYS A 22 24.32 -3.75 -42.28
N LEU A 23 23.15 -3.25 -41.90
CA LEU A 23 22.02 -4.06 -41.47
C LEU A 23 21.56 -4.91 -42.66
N SER A 24 21.97 -6.18 -42.68
CA SER A 24 21.32 -7.17 -43.53
C SER A 24 19.84 -7.28 -43.09
N PRO A 25 18.90 -7.43 -44.05
CA PRO A 25 17.49 -7.55 -43.70
C PRO A 25 17.30 -8.86 -42.93
N LYS A 26 17.10 -8.78 -41.61
CA LYS A 26 16.55 -9.89 -40.84
C LYS A 26 15.16 -10.16 -41.38
N ILE A 27 15.03 -11.23 -42.15
CA ILE A 27 13.76 -11.86 -42.47
C ILE A 27 13.04 -12.07 -41.12
N LYS A 28 11.97 -11.33 -40.89
CA LYS A 28 11.07 -11.59 -39.76
C LYS A 28 10.41 -12.93 -40.06
N GLU A 29 10.98 -14.02 -39.56
CA GLU A 29 10.24 -15.26 -39.43
C GLU A 29 8.97 -14.95 -38.64
N LYS A 30 7.81 -15.16 -39.28
CA LYS A 30 6.52 -15.18 -38.60
C LYS A 30 6.60 -16.28 -37.54
N ARG A 31 6.91 -15.91 -36.30
CA ARG A 31 6.68 -16.79 -35.16
C ARG A 31 5.18 -16.94 -35.03
N GLU A 32 4.63 -18.04 -35.54
CA GLU A 32 3.29 -18.47 -35.20
C GLU A 32 3.25 -18.68 -33.69
N PHE A 33 2.49 -17.84 -33.00
CA PHE A 33 2.15 -18.05 -31.59
C PHE A 33 1.25 -19.28 -31.52
N LYS A 34 1.84 -20.47 -31.35
CA LYS A 34 1.09 -21.65 -30.92
C LYS A 34 0.73 -21.47 -29.47
N ILE A 35 -0.51 -21.05 -29.21
CA ILE A 35 -1.10 -21.08 -27.88
C ILE A 35 -1.08 -22.55 -27.43
N ASN A 36 -0.40 -22.84 -26.33
CA ASN A 36 -0.43 -24.16 -25.74
C ASN A 36 -1.81 -24.34 -25.07
N GLU A 37 -2.71 -25.01 -25.79
CA GLU A 37 -4.10 -25.24 -25.37
C GLU A 37 -4.18 -25.91 -24.00
N LYS A 38 -3.21 -26.75 -23.64
CA LYS A 38 -3.18 -27.41 -22.32
C LYS A 38 -2.98 -26.40 -21.19
N ILE A 39 -2.08 -25.43 -21.38
CA ILE A 39 -1.87 -24.33 -20.42
C ILE A 39 -3.10 -23.42 -20.38
N PHE A 40 -3.74 -23.17 -21.53
CA PHE A 40 -4.97 -22.39 -21.61
C PHE A 40 -6.13 -23.06 -20.85
N PHE A 41 -6.32 -24.37 -21.02
CA PHE A 41 -7.33 -25.14 -20.29
C PHE A 41 -7.01 -25.28 -18.79
N GLU A 42 -5.74 -25.38 -18.40
CA GLU A 42 -5.32 -25.38 -16.99
C GLU A 42 -5.61 -24.03 -16.31
N VAL A 43 -5.48 -22.91 -17.03
CA VAL A 43 -5.88 -21.58 -16.53
C VAL A 43 -7.40 -21.48 -16.37
N LEU A 44 -8.17 -22.03 -17.30
CA LEU A 44 -9.65 -22.03 -17.27
C LEU A 44 -10.25 -22.96 -16.21
N THR A 45 -9.53 -23.99 -15.77
CA THR A 45 -10.03 -25.03 -14.85
C THR A 45 -9.60 -24.83 -13.40
N LYS A 46 -8.96 -23.70 -13.05
CA LYS A 46 -8.66 -23.38 -11.64
C LYS A 46 -9.94 -23.45 -10.81
N LYS A 47 -9.96 -24.42 -9.89
CA LYS A 47 -11.06 -24.68 -8.94
C LYS A 47 -11.47 -23.38 -8.25
N GLU A 48 -12.79 -23.16 -8.18
CA GLU A 48 -13.42 -22.07 -7.42
C GLU A 48 -12.81 -22.03 -6.01
N GLN A 49 -12.02 -20.99 -5.72
CA GLN A 49 -11.64 -20.70 -4.35
C GLN A 49 -12.92 -20.30 -3.61
N LYS A 50 -13.22 -21.01 -2.51
CA LYS A 50 -14.36 -20.68 -1.65
C LYS A 50 -14.22 -19.21 -1.21
N ILE A 51 -15.13 -18.39 -1.70
CA ILE A 51 -15.19 -16.94 -1.46
C ILE A 51 -15.50 -16.75 0.02
N LYS A 52 -14.48 -16.42 0.83
CA LYS A 52 -14.70 -15.94 2.19
C LYS A 52 -15.04 -14.46 2.10
N LYS A 53 -16.24 -14.08 2.55
CA LYS A 53 -16.53 -12.69 2.92
C LYS A 53 -15.68 -12.35 4.14
N GLU A 54 -14.44 -11.91 3.92
CA GLU A 54 -13.59 -11.44 5.01
C GLU A 54 -14.18 -10.16 5.61
N ARG A 55 -13.92 -9.91 6.90
CA ARG A 55 -14.22 -8.62 7.52
C ARG A 55 -13.19 -7.61 7.03
N ILE A 56 -13.66 -6.53 6.42
CA ILE A 56 -12.84 -5.72 5.51
C ILE A 56 -12.38 -4.43 6.19
N ASN A 57 -11.77 -4.59 7.36
CA ASN A 57 -11.08 -3.50 8.04
C ASN A 57 -9.58 -3.71 7.83
N GLY A 58 -9.00 -2.98 6.87
CA GLY A 58 -7.59 -3.15 6.52
C GLY A 58 -7.10 -2.14 5.49
N ILE A 59 -5.79 -2.15 5.26
CA ILE A 59 -5.15 -1.49 4.13
C ILE A 59 -4.72 -2.58 3.16
N PHE A 60 -5.16 -2.45 1.91
CA PHE A 60 -4.88 -3.41 0.85
C PHE A 60 -3.96 -2.80 -0.19
N THR A 61 -3.13 -3.61 -0.85
CA THR A 61 -2.33 -3.23 -2.02
C THR A 61 -3.06 -3.42 -3.35
N SER A 62 -4.12 -4.23 -3.36
CA SER A 62 -5.03 -4.34 -4.50
C SER A 62 -6.39 -4.92 -4.12
N LEU A 63 -7.41 -4.57 -4.90
CA LEU A 63 -8.77 -5.13 -4.82
C LEU A 63 -9.19 -5.64 -6.20
N GLU A 64 -9.43 -6.93 -6.34
CA GLU A 64 -10.03 -7.52 -7.54
C GLU A 64 -11.53 -7.68 -7.33
N ILE A 65 -12.33 -7.23 -8.31
CA ILE A 65 -13.79 -7.19 -8.23
C ILE A 65 -14.37 -7.88 -9.47
N PHE A 66 -15.28 -8.82 -9.23
CA PHE A 66 -16.09 -9.44 -10.28
C PHE A 66 -17.56 -9.08 -10.10
N SER A 67 -18.15 -8.44 -11.10
CA SER A 67 -19.53 -7.94 -11.05
C SER A 67 -20.34 -8.43 -12.26
N PHE A 68 -21.64 -8.63 -12.08
CA PHE A 68 -22.55 -8.89 -13.20
C PHE A 68 -22.90 -7.62 -13.98
N GLU A 69 -22.61 -6.45 -13.41
CA GLU A 69 -22.92 -5.14 -13.97
C GLU A 69 -21.63 -4.31 -14.07
N PRO A 70 -21.55 -3.39 -15.06
CA PRO A 70 -20.42 -2.48 -15.15
C PRO A 70 -20.34 -1.59 -13.91
N LEU A 71 -19.13 -1.37 -13.41
CA LEU A 71 -18.90 -0.57 -12.21
C LEU A 71 -18.41 0.83 -12.58
N VAL A 72 -18.78 1.81 -11.76
CA VAL A 72 -18.23 3.17 -11.89
C VAL A 72 -16.85 3.22 -11.24
N GLU A 73 -15.88 3.74 -12.00
CA GLU A 73 -14.52 3.95 -11.53
C GLU A 73 -14.51 4.91 -10.34
N LYS A 74 -13.94 4.43 -9.21
CA LYS A 74 -13.68 5.26 -8.04
C LYS A 74 -12.18 5.44 -7.85
N ASN A 75 -11.77 6.70 -7.89
CA ASN A 75 -10.39 7.11 -7.68
C ASN A 75 -10.24 7.79 -6.33
N VAL A 76 -9.44 7.20 -5.44
CA VAL A 76 -9.11 7.77 -4.14
C VAL A 76 -7.65 8.19 -4.12
N LYS A 77 -7.40 9.41 -3.65
CA LYS A 77 -6.05 9.93 -3.42
C LYS A 77 -5.74 9.82 -1.94
N TYR A 78 -4.59 9.24 -1.62
CA TYR A 78 -4.04 9.18 -0.28
C TYR A 78 -2.64 9.80 -0.23
N TYR A 79 -2.19 10.05 0.97
CA TYR A 79 -0.81 10.31 1.32
C TYR A 79 -0.33 9.19 2.22
N LYS A 80 0.85 8.64 1.93
CA LYS A 80 1.40 7.51 2.67
C LYS A 80 2.85 7.74 3.05
N PHE A 81 3.33 7.02 4.07
CA PHE A 81 4.76 6.93 4.33
C PHE A 81 5.47 6.34 3.09
N PRO A 82 6.68 6.79 2.71
CA PRO A 82 7.27 6.48 1.40
C PRO A 82 7.55 4.99 1.21
N PHE A 83 7.84 4.29 2.31
CA PHE A 83 8.20 2.88 2.34
C PHE A 83 6.97 1.96 2.29
N THR A 84 7.22 0.67 2.05
CA THR A 84 6.15 -0.32 1.96
C THR A 84 5.73 -0.79 3.35
N HIS A 85 4.46 -1.13 3.51
CA HIS A 85 3.91 -1.63 4.77
C HIS A 85 4.47 -3.01 5.20
N ILE A 86 5.21 -3.69 4.30
CA ILE A 86 5.90 -4.97 4.54
C ILE A 86 7.39 -4.78 4.87
N MET A 87 7.85 -3.54 5.03
CA MET A 87 9.24 -3.26 5.40
C MET A 87 9.49 -3.73 6.83
N LYS A 88 10.39 -4.72 6.97
CA LYS A 88 10.84 -5.18 8.28
C LYS A 88 11.87 -4.21 8.85
N TYR A 89 11.87 -4.07 10.16
CA TYR A 89 12.96 -3.42 10.85
C TYR A 89 14.15 -4.38 10.93
N GLU A 90 15.27 -3.97 10.36
CA GLU A 90 16.55 -4.66 10.49
C GLU A 90 17.43 -3.83 11.44
N ASP A 91 18.22 -4.43 12.32
CA ASP A 91 19.06 -3.66 13.24
C ASP A 91 20.31 -3.11 12.50
N ASN A 92 20.06 -2.15 11.60
CA ASN A 92 21.05 -1.48 10.78
C ASN A 92 20.74 0.03 10.66
N ASP A 93 21.76 0.81 10.32
CA ASP A 93 21.68 2.27 10.26
C ASP A 93 20.56 2.78 9.34
N LEU A 94 20.31 2.08 8.23
CA LEU A 94 19.26 2.46 7.28
C LEU A 94 17.86 2.30 7.88
N SER A 95 17.57 1.17 8.52
CA SER A 95 16.28 0.93 9.18
C SER A 95 16.08 1.86 10.36
N GLN A 96 17.14 2.16 11.11
CA GLN A 96 17.11 3.16 12.17
C GLN A 96 16.75 4.54 11.61
N LEU A 97 17.40 4.98 10.53
CA LEU A 97 17.08 6.23 9.84
C LEU A 97 15.62 6.26 9.40
N ILE A 98 15.15 5.20 8.73
CA ILE A 98 13.76 5.09 8.26
C ILE A 98 12.78 5.14 9.44
N TYR A 99 13.11 4.50 10.56
CA TYR A 99 12.29 4.55 11.75
C TYR A 99 12.22 5.95 12.36
N GLN A 100 13.33 6.72 12.34
CA GLN A 100 13.30 8.13 12.77
C GLN A 100 12.44 8.99 11.83
N GLU A 101 12.54 8.79 10.52
CA GLU A 101 11.69 9.49 9.56
C GLU A 101 10.22 9.10 9.69
N TYR A 102 9.92 7.84 10.06
CA TYR A 102 8.57 7.40 10.44
C TYR A 102 8.06 8.17 11.66
N LYS A 103 8.87 8.36 12.71
CA LYS A 103 8.43 9.10 13.90
C LYS A 103 8.04 10.54 13.56
N LYS A 104 8.84 11.22 12.73
CA LYS A 104 8.49 12.55 12.20
C LYS A 104 7.18 12.52 11.41
N ALA A 105 7.03 11.56 10.50
CA ALA A 105 5.81 11.39 9.72
C ALA A 105 4.57 11.15 10.60
N LEU A 106 4.70 10.32 11.65
CA LEU A 106 3.64 10.02 12.60
C LEU A 106 3.22 11.27 13.38
N ILE A 107 4.19 12.06 13.85
CA ILE A 107 3.94 13.36 14.50
C ILE A 107 3.21 14.30 13.53
N GLY A 108 3.66 14.37 12.27
CA GLY A 108 3.00 15.16 11.22
C GLY A 108 1.54 14.75 11.01
N ALA A 109 1.27 13.45 10.89
CA ALA A 109 -0.09 12.93 10.73
C ALA A 109 -0.96 13.21 11.97
N TYR A 110 -0.40 13.07 13.17
CA TYR A 110 -1.12 13.37 14.41
C TYR A 110 -1.42 14.86 14.58
N ASN A 111 -0.54 15.75 14.14
CA ASN A 111 -0.82 17.19 14.14
C ASN A 111 -2.03 17.54 13.26
N ASN A 112 -2.23 16.82 12.14
CA ASN A 112 -3.40 17.02 11.29
C ASN A 112 -4.72 16.58 11.95
N LEU A 113 -4.66 15.72 12.98
CA LEU A 113 -5.83 15.30 13.76
C LEU A 113 -6.51 16.47 14.47
N LYS A 114 -5.72 17.47 14.90
CA LYS A 114 -6.23 18.71 15.52
C LYS A 114 -7.12 19.51 14.56
N ASN A 115 -6.87 19.37 13.25
CA ASN A 115 -7.67 20.00 12.20
C ASN A 115 -8.88 19.15 11.79
N GLY A 116 -9.16 18.05 12.50
CA GLY A 116 -10.27 17.14 12.23
C GLY A 116 -10.01 16.11 11.14
N ASN A 117 -8.78 16.01 10.62
CA ASN A 117 -8.44 15.01 9.61
C ASN A 117 -8.10 13.68 10.29
N LEU A 118 -8.55 12.59 9.69
CA LEU A 118 -8.24 11.25 10.19
C LEU A 118 -6.97 10.71 9.52
N PHE A 119 -6.35 9.73 10.17
CA PHE A 119 -5.33 8.92 9.54
C PHE A 119 -5.40 7.50 10.05
N TYR A 120 -4.82 6.58 9.29
CA TYR A 120 -4.76 5.18 9.63
C TYR A 120 -3.31 4.78 9.86
N LEU A 121 -3.10 3.94 10.87
CA LEU A 121 -1.80 3.38 11.20
C LEU A 121 -1.91 1.85 11.13
N LEU A 122 -1.12 1.24 10.27
CA LEU A 122 -0.93 -0.21 10.27
C LEU A 122 0.22 -0.54 11.22
N TYR A 123 -0.10 -1.13 12.37
CA TYR A 123 0.87 -1.53 13.38
C TYR A 123 0.81 -3.04 13.59
N ASN A 124 1.89 -3.76 13.30
CA ASN A 124 1.92 -5.24 13.39
C ASN A 124 0.75 -5.94 12.67
N LYS A 125 0.40 -5.47 11.46
CA LYS A 125 -0.74 -5.93 10.63
C LYS A 125 -2.13 -5.60 11.18
N GLU A 126 -2.20 -4.87 12.28
CA GLU A 126 -3.46 -4.40 12.85
C GLU A 126 -3.71 -2.95 12.44
N LEU A 127 -4.92 -2.65 11.99
CA LEU A 127 -5.31 -1.31 11.57
C LEU A 127 -5.81 -0.52 12.78
N ILE A 128 -5.18 0.62 13.02
CA ILE A 128 -5.60 1.61 14.01
C ILE A 128 -6.18 2.81 13.26
N VAL A 129 -7.34 3.27 13.67
CA VAL A 129 -8.01 4.44 13.08
C VAL A 129 -7.89 5.61 14.05
N PHE A 130 -7.08 6.61 13.71
CA PHE A 130 -6.98 7.86 14.46
C PHE A 130 -7.99 8.88 13.90
N ASN A 131 -8.94 9.28 14.74
CA ASN A 131 -9.93 10.33 14.46
C ASN A 131 -10.25 11.04 15.80
N LYS A 132 -11.32 11.84 15.87
CA LYS A 132 -11.88 12.38 17.13
C LYS A 132 -12.10 11.31 18.20
N LYS A 133 -12.36 10.08 17.76
CA LYS A 133 -12.30 8.86 18.57
C LYS A 133 -11.32 7.90 17.90
N THR A 134 -10.33 7.42 18.64
CA THR A 134 -9.39 6.44 18.09
C THR A 134 -9.95 5.05 18.29
N ILE A 135 -10.02 4.26 17.22
CA ILE A 135 -10.53 2.89 17.23
C ILE A 135 -9.35 1.93 17.06
N LEU A 136 -9.26 0.97 17.97
CA LEU A 136 -8.19 0.00 18.07
C LEU A 136 -8.75 -1.43 18.07
N PRO A 137 -8.06 -2.40 17.47
CA PRO A 137 -8.41 -3.80 17.61
C PRO A 137 -8.28 -4.27 19.07
N MET A 138 -9.08 -5.28 19.45
CA MET A 138 -9.10 -5.85 20.82
C MET A 138 -7.72 -6.34 21.29
N LYS A 139 -6.81 -6.66 20.38
CA LYS A 139 -5.44 -7.09 20.71
C LYS A 139 -4.61 -6.03 21.45
N PHE A 140 -5.00 -4.76 21.37
CA PHE A 140 -4.32 -3.67 22.08
C PHE A 140 -4.74 -3.54 23.54
N LYS A 141 -5.73 -4.33 24.02
CA LYS A 141 -6.27 -4.24 25.38
C LYS A 141 -5.18 -4.28 26.46
N ASN A 142 -4.33 -5.31 26.43
CA ASN A 142 -3.24 -5.45 27.38
C ASN A 142 -2.24 -4.29 27.30
N LEU A 143 -2.01 -3.72 26.12
CA LEU A 143 -1.12 -2.56 25.97
C LEU A 143 -1.73 -1.33 26.65
N LEU A 144 -3.04 -1.10 26.49
CA LEU A 144 -3.73 0.02 27.12
C LEU A 144 -3.75 -0.12 28.65
N GLU A 145 -4.08 -1.32 29.15
CA GLU A 145 -4.11 -1.62 30.59
C GLU A 145 -2.74 -1.46 31.24
N ASN A 146 -1.67 -1.93 30.60
CA ASN A 146 -0.30 -1.80 31.11
C ASN A 146 0.23 -0.36 31.14
N ASN A 147 -0.46 0.58 30.48
CA ASN A 147 -0.09 2.00 30.43
C ASN A 147 -1.17 2.88 31.10
N ASP A 148 -2.09 2.29 31.86
CA ASP A 148 -3.19 2.98 32.55
C ASP A 148 -4.05 3.88 31.62
N ILE A 149 -4.20 3.48 30.36
CA ILE A 149 -5.01 4.20 29.37
C ILE A 149 -6.46 3.75 29.46
N ILE A 150 -7.38 4.70 29.64
CA ILE A 150 -8.81 4.43 29.76
C ILE A 150 -9.42 4.23 28.36
N TYR A 151 -10.22 3.17 28.20
CA TYR A 151 -10.90 2.86 26.94
C TYR A 151 -12.32 2.36 27.18
N ARG A 152 -13.15 2.40 26.13
CA ARG A 152 -14.45 1.72 26.08
C ARG A 152 -14.41 0.57 25.09
N GLU A 153 -15.02 -0.55 25.42
CA GLU A 153 -15.22 -1.64 24.47
C GLU A 153 -16.52 -1.39 23.68
N GLU A 154 -16.42 -1.34 22.35
CA GLU A 154 -17.55 -1.20 21.43
C GLU A 154 -17.52 -2.33 20.39
N LYS A 155 -18.60 -2.50 19.61
CA LYS A 155 -18.69 -3.56 18.59
C LYS A 155 -17.56 -3.52 17.55
N CYS A 156 -17.00 -2.33 17.32
CA CYS A 156 -15.92 -2.09 16.36
C CYS A 156 -14.51 -2.28 16.96
N GLY A 157 -14.37 -2.43 18.29
CA GLY A 157 -13.08 -2.57 18.96
C GLY A 157 -12.99 -1.73 20.24
N LEU A 158 -11.77 -1.41 20.65
CA LEU A 158 -11.48 -0.54 21.78
C LEU A 158 -11.49 0.91 21.30
N VAL A 159 -12.19 1.78 22.03
CA VAL A 159 -12.40 3.18 21.65
C VAL A 159 -11.75 4.09 22.69
N LEU A 160 -10.88 4.98 22.21
CA LEU A 160 -10.23 6.03 23.00
C LEU A 160 -10.80 7.40 22.63
N GLU A 161 -10.93 8.27 23.62
CA GLU A 161 -11.44 9.63 23.45
C GLU A 161 -10.62 10.64 24.26
N GLY A 162 -10.59 11.90 23.79
CA GLY A 162 -9.96 12.99 24.51
C GLY A 162 -8.48 12.75 24.78
N ARG A 163 -8.06 12.88 26.04
CA ARG A 163 -6.65 12.76 26.45
C ARG A 163 -6.07 11.36 26.23
N GLU A 164 -6.90 10.31 26.25
CA GLU A 164 -6.46 8.92 26.13
C GLU A 164 -5.86 8.65 24.73
N ILE A 165 -6.32 9.40 23.73
CA ILE A 165 -5.74 9.38 22.38
C ILE A 165 -4.29 9.88 22.39
N ALA A 166 -3.99 10.94 23.15
CA ALA A 166 -2.65 11.50 23.25
C ALA A 166 -1.71 10.58 24.03
N LEU A 167 -2.19 9.97 25.13
CA LEU A 167 -1.43 8.98 25.88
C LEU A 167 -1.09 7.77 25.01
N PHE A 168 -2.05 7.26 24.24
CA PHE A 168 -1.80 6.15 23.32
C PHE A 168 -0.83 6.52 22.20
N PHE A 169 -0.93 7.73 21.66
CA PHE A 169 0.02 8.25 20.68
C PHE A 169 1.45 8.27 21.24
N ASP A 170 1.63 8.75 22.48
CA ASP A 170 2.94 8.78 23.14
C ASP A 170 3.49 7.37 23.35
N VAL A 171 2.64 6.40 23.72
CA VAL A 171 3.04 4.98 23.81
C VAL A 171 3.55 4.48 22.46
N ILE A 172 2.79 4.68 21.37
CA ILE A 172 3.19 4.23 20.03
C ILE A 172 4.49 4.89 19.56
N LEU A 173 4.65 6.19 19.81
CA LEU A 173 5.84 6.94 19.42
C LEU A 173 7.13 6.45 20.13
N ASN A 174 6.97 6.01 21.38
CA ASN A 174 8.06 5.56 22.24
C ASN A 174 8.25 4.04 22.25
N MET A 175 7.40 3.27 21.56
CA MET A 175 7.58 1.83 21.45
C MET A 175 8.90 1.49 20.77
N LYS A 176 9.62 0.53 21.36
CA LYS A 176 10.79 -0.07 20.73
C LYS A 176 10.30 -1.07 19.69
N ILE A 177 10.89 -1.01 18.50
CA ILE A 177 10.66 -1.98 17.43
C ILE A 177 11.77 -3.02 17.47
N ASN A 178 11.37 -4.28 17.37
CA ASN A 178 12.27 -5.42 17.35
C ASN A 178 12.45 -5.93 15.91
N TYR A 179 13.49 -6.74 15.68
CA TYR A 179 13.84 -7.31 14.37
C TYR A 179 12.77 -8.23 13.74
N THR A 180 11.75 -8.63 14.51
CA THR A 180 10.62 -9.45 14.03
C THR A 180 9.45 -8.61 13.53
N GLN A 181 9.50 -7.29 13.71
CA GLN A 181 8.38 -6.39 13.48
C GLN A 181 8.55 -5.60 12.18
N TYR A 182 7.42 -5.19 11.62
CA TYR A 182 7.37 -4.28 10.49
C TYR A 182 7.41 -2.85 10.99
N ILE A 183 8.09 -1.96 10.26
CA ILE A 183 7.99 -0.53 10.50
C ILE A 183 6.51 -0.13 10.30
N PRO A 184 5.87 0.53 11.26
CA PRO A 184 4.46 0.87 11.13
C PRO A 184 4.23 1.79 9.94
N PHE A 185 3.05 1.66 9.34
CA PHE A 185 2.76 2.31 8.08
C PHE A 185 1.58 3.27 8.23
N ILE A 186 1.78 4.51 7.79
CA ILE A 186 0.81 5.59 7.92
C ILE A 186 0.17 5.85 6.56
N ILE A 187 -1.15 6.01 6.54
CA ILE A 187 -1.92 6.49 5.40
C ILE A 187 -2.96 7.51 5.86
N SER A 188 -3.16 8.58 5.09
CA SER A 188 -4.12 9.65 5.37
C SER A 188 -4.69 10.20 4.06
N ASP A 189 -5.82 10.88 4.15
CA ASP A 189 -6.44 11.65 3.05
C ASP A 189 -5.75 13.01 2.83
N VAL A 190 -5.01 13.51 3.83
CA VAL A 190 -4.26 14.76 3.78
C VAL A 190 -2.75 14.53 3.84
N SER A 191 -1.98 15.47 3.28
CA SER A 191 -0.52 15.41 3.33
C SER A 191 0.00 15.56 4.75
N PHE A 192 1.02 14.78 5.09
CA PHE A 192 1.78 14.91 6.32
C PHE A 192 3.28 14.95 6.02
N GLU A 193 4.08 15.26 7.05
CA GLU A 193 5.54 15.29 6.96
C GLU A 193 6.09 13.97 6.40
N ASN A 194 7.04 14.05 5.47
CA ASN A 194 7.61 12.89 4.77
C ASN A 194 6.60 11.98 4.04
N SER A 195 5.38 12.45 3.77
CA SER A 195 4.41 11.68 2.99
C SER A 195 4.67 11.79 1.49
N ILE A 196 4.29 10.75 0.75
CA ILE A 196 4.16 10.79 -0.71
C ILE A 196 2.69 10.64 -1.10
N ALA A 197 2.26 11.44 -2.07
CA ALA A 197 0.94 11.32 -2.65
C ALA A 197 0.86 10.07 -3.52
N PHE A 198 -0.27 9.37 -3.41
CA PHE A 198 -0.56 8.19 -4.21
C PHE A 198 -2.04 8.22 -4.60
N LYS A 199 -2.36 7.79 -5.82
CA LYS A 199 -3.73 7.70 -6.33
C LYS A 199 -4.02 6.25 -6.71
N SER A 200 -5.15 5.71 -6.27
CA SER A 200 -5.60 4.39 -6.70
C SER A 200 -5.69 4.34 -8.22
N GLN A 201 -5.32 3.22 -8.81
CA GLN A 201 -5.41 3.00 -10.26
C GLN A 201 -6.45 1.93 -10.54
N TRP A 202 -7.38 2.24 -11.43
CA TRP A 202 -8.40 1.32 -11.89
C TRP A 202 -7.97 0.66 -13.20
N VAL A 203 -8.03 -0.67 -13.25
CA VAL A 203 -7.71 -1.45 -14.44
C VAL A 203 -8.89 -2.36 -14.74
N GLU A 204 -9.48 -2.18 -15.91
CA GLU A 204 -10.47 -3.12 -16.46
C GLU A 204 -9.75 -4.26 -17.19
N TYR A 205 -10.13 -5.48 -16.87
CA TYR A 205 -9.66 -6.68 -17.52
C TYR A 205 -10.76 -7.29 -18.40
N PRO A 206 -10.41 -8.18 -19.34
CA PRO A 206 -11.40 -8.90 -20.12
C PRO A 206 -12.44 -9.59 -19.22
N PRO A 207 -13.73 -9.53 -19.58
CA PRO A 207 -14.80 -10.22 -18.85
C PRO A 207 -14.54 -11.72 -18.72
N VAL A 208 -14.98 -12.29 -17.60
CA VAL A 208 -14.78 -13.71 -17.28
C VAL A 208 -16.12 -14.44 -17.31
N LYS A 209 -16.16 -15.61 -17.94
CA LYS A 209 -17.33 -16.49 -17.92
C LYS A 209 -17.31 -17.33 -16.64
N CYS A 210 -18.31 -17.14 -15.78
CA CYS A 210 -18.53 -17.97 -14.60
C CYS A 210 -19.84 -18.76 -14.78
N LYS A 211 -19.72 -20.06 -15.08
CA LYS A 211 -20.85 -20.93 -15.42
C LYS A 211 -21.60 -20.35 -16.64
N ASP A 212 -22.88 -20.01 -16.48
CA ASP A 212 -23.74 -19.48 -17.56
C ASP A 212 -23.82 -17.95 -17.60
N LYS A 213 -23.05 -17.24 -16.77
CA LYS A 213 -23.09 -15.78 -16.68
C LYS A 213 -21.71 -15.17 -16.93
N ILE A 214 -21.69 -14.04 -17.63
CA ILE A 214 -20.49 -13.22 -17.85
C ILE A 214 -20.37 -12.23 -16.70
N LYS A 215 -19.17 -12.07 -16.15
CA LYS A 215 -18.84 -11.05 -15.15
C LYS A 215 -17.80 -10.10 -15.71
N TYR A 216 -18.00 -8.82 -15.45
CA TYR A 216 -16.96 -7.80 -15.60
C TYR A 216 -15.87 -8.04 -14.54
N HIS A 217 -14.62 -7.77 -14.91
CA HIS A 217 -13.46 -8.00 -14.06
C HIS A 217 -12.64 -6.72 -13.95
N TYR A 218 -12.51 -6.23 -12.72
CA TYR A 218 -11.77 -5.01 -12.41
C TYR A 218 -10.70 -5.28 -11.38
N LYS A 219 -9.61 -4.51 -11.45
CA LYS A 219 -8.58 -4.48 -10.42
C LYS A 219 -8.26 -3.04 -10.05
N ILE A 220 -8.43 -2.75 -8.77
CA ILE A 220 -8.00 -1.51 -8.16
C ILE A 220 -6.62 -1.75 -7.56
N MET A 221 -5.64 -0.96 -7.97
CA MET A 221 -4.26 -1.05 -7.53
C MET A 221 -3.89 0.12 -6.63
N GLY A 222 -3.11 -0.15 -5.58
CA GLY A 222 -2.60 0.87 -4.69
C GLY A 222 -2.81 0.59 -3.22
N TYR A 223 -2.45 1.54 -2.35
CA TYR A 223 -2.80 1.47 -0.93
C TYR A 223 -4.25 1.91 -0.76
N LEU A 224 -5.14 0.97 -0.42
CA LEU A 224 -6.59 1.14 -0.37
C LEU A 224 -7.07 0.93 1.07
N VAL A 225 -7.74 1.91 1.65
CA VAL A 225 -8.43 1.74 2.93
C VAL A 225 -9.75 1.03 2.67
N GLY A 226 -10.00 -0.11 3.32
CA GLY A 226 -11.18 -0.94 3.05
C GLY A 226 -12.51 -0.18 3.11
N ASP A 227 -12.69 0.66 4.12
CA ASP A 227 -13.92 1.44 4.30
C ASP A 227 -14.26 2.33 3.09
N ASP A 228 -13.27 2.82 2.35
CA ASP A 228 -13.47 3.65 1.17
C ASP A 228 -13.94 2.85 -0.06
N PHE A 229 -13.85 1.53 -0.03
CA PHE A 229 -14.24 0.64 -1.12
C PHE A 229 -15.41 -0.28 -0.73
N LYS A 230 -16.09 0.03 0.37
CA LYS A 230 -17.12 -0.84 0.96
C LYS A 230 -18.32 -1.10 0.08
N GLU A 231 -18.68 -0.17 -0.81
CA GLU A 231 -19.75 -0.38 -1.77
C GLU A 231 -19.51 -1.59 -2.68
N TYR A 232 -18.25 -1.93 -2.95
CA TYR A 232 -17.92 -3.03 -3.84
C TYR A 232 -18.08 -4.40 -3.18
N TYR A 233 -18.20 -4.47 -1.85
CA TYR A 233 -18.27 -5.72 -1.09
C TYR A 233 -19.58 -6.48 -1.25
N GLN A 234 -20.55 -5.90 -1.95
CA GLN A 234 -21.74 -6.62 -2.43
C GLN A 234 -21.43 -7.55 -3.62
N HIS A 235 -20.28 -7.36 -4.29
CA HIS A 235 -19.81 -8.18 -5.40
C HIS A 235 -18.81 -9.25 -4.93
N ASP A 236 -18.30 -10.05 -5.87
CA ASP A 236 -17.23 -11.01 -5.57
C ASP A 236 -15.89 -10.27 -5.54
N VAL A 237 -15.38 -10.05 -4.33
CA VAL A 237 -14.20 -9.22 -4.07
C VAL A 237 -13.07 -10.04 -3.47
N PHE A 238 -11.86 -9.82 -3.98
CA PHE A 238 -10.62 -10.40 -3.48
C PHE A 238 -9.65 -9.29 -3.15
N SER A 239 -9.17 -9.24 -1.91
CA SER A 239 -8.22 -8.24 -1.46
C SER A 239 -6.83 -8.85 -1.30
N LYS A 240 -5.81 -8.05 -1.57
CA LYS A 240 -4.41 -8.40 -1.25
C LYS A 240 -3.92 -7.42 -0.22
N LEU A 241 -3.45 -7.93 0.92
CA LEU A 241 -2.74 -7.16 1.94
C LEU A 241 -1.40 -6.69 1.35
#